data_AF-A0A2J6SVX8-F1
#
_entry.id   AF-A0A2J6SVX8-F1
#
_cell.length_a   1.000
_cell.length_b   1.000
_cell.length_c   1.000
_cell.angle_alpha   90.00
_cell.angle_beta   90.00
_cell.angle_gamma   90.00
#
_symmetry.space_group_name_H-M   'P 1'
#
loop_
_entity.id
_entity.type
_entity.pdbx_description
1 polymer ?
#
loop_
_entity_poly.entity_id
_entity_poly.type
_entity_poly.pdbx_seq_one_letter_code
_entity_poly.pdbx_strand_id
1 'polypeptide(L)'
;LVRGAWGDRIVELVQSIGVERIYKVTKAVCATDFIEPWKYYDTFATRDTEGYSLGVPIYPWFANIGHAVSRRDVLAGKDRVRVKSCWGGMVAFDGSFFQSPTSSQAGATKGASSGKEVQLPLKFRSEKEPFWDSSECCLIHADIMTASPISTFTYPEHEDQPDKWDTGIYMNPFVRVSYSAGTQKWIWLAKHFEALFSIPQAIINRLARMPRFNPRRAEVEGQVIQDKLWISLKSGKSEEEQ
;
A
#
# COMPACT_ATOMS: atom_id res chain seq x y z
N LEU A 1 1.88 28.15 17.33
CA LEU A 1 2.19 27.20 18.41
C LEU A 1 3.56 26.63 18.07
N VAL A 2 4.68 27.32 18.22
CA VAL A 2 5.30 27.86 19.44
C VAL A 2 6.14 29.07 19.00
N ARG A 3 6.04 30.23 19.65
CA ARG A 3 6.89 31.40 19.37
C ARG A 3 7.58 31.83 20.67
N GLY A 4 8.85 32.19 20.59
CA GLY A 4 9.68 32.62 21.71
C GLY A 4 10.73 31.58 22.13
N ALA A 5 11.61 31.96 23.07
CA ALA A 5 12.82 31.23 23.46
C ALA A 5 12.63 29.74 23.80
N TRP A 6 11.42 29.33 24.21
CA TRP A 6 11.10 27.93 24.46
C TRP A 6 10.89 27.12 23.16
N GLY A 7 10.30 27.73 22.13
CA GLY A 7 10.18 27.13 20.80
C GLY A 7 11.53 27.01 20.11
N ASP A 8 12.37 28.04 20.24
CA ASP A 8 13.71 28.06 19.66
C ASP A 8 14.60 26.96 20.28
N ARG A 9 14.51 26.76 21.61
CA ARG A 9 15.20 25.66 22.31
C ARG A 9 14.69 24.27 21.93
N ILE A 10 13.40 24.11 21.61
CA ILE A 10 12.86 22.84 21.11
C ILE A 10 13.38 22.56 19.71
N VAL A 11 13.45 23.56 18.86
CA VAL A 11 14.02 23.43 17.50
C VAL A 11 15.52 23.12 17.58
N GLU A 12 16.27 23.82 18.42
CA GLU A 12 17.68 23.52 18.70
C GLU A 12 17.85 22.11 19.28
N LEU A 13 16.98 21.68 20.20
CA LEU A 13 17.02 20.33 20.76
C LEU A 13 16.77 19.28 19.66
N VAL A 14 15.75 19.46 18.83
CA VAL A 14 15.47 18.59 17.68
C VAL A 14 16.63 18.59 16.68
N GLN A 15 17.28 19.72 16.43
CA GLN A 15 18.47 19.82 15.58
C GLN A 15 19.71 19.16 16.22
N SER A 16 19.90 19.31 17.53
CA SER A 16 21.02 18.76 18.30
C SER A 16 20.92 17.26 18.52
N ILE A 17 19.70 16.72 18.59
CA ILE A 17 19.42 15.28 18.62
C ILE A 17 19.81 14.63 17.28
N GLY A 18 20.10 15.42 16.25
CA GLY A 18 20.49 14.89 14.95
C GLY A 18 19.36 14.04 14.40
N VAL A 19 18.27 14.68 13.95
CA VAL A 19 17.36 13.97 13.05
C VAL A 19 18.10 13.80 11.74
N GLU A 20 18.99 12.80 11.66
CA GLU A 20 19.15 12.06 10.42
C GLU A 20 17.74 11.63 10.07
N ARG A 21 17.07 12.44 9.26
CA ARG A 21 15.88 12.00 8.56
C ARG A 21 16.42 10.99 7.59
N ILE A 22 16.46 9.74 8.05
CA ILE A 22 16.55 8.58 7.19
C ILE A 22 15.29 8.65 6.35
N TYR A 23 15.37 9.38 5.23
CA TYR A 23 14.31 9.45 4.26
C TYR A 23 14.29 8.10 3.55
N LYS A 24 13.61 7.14 4.16
CA LYS A 24 13.33 5.89 3.50
C LYS A 24 12.49 6.21 2.27
N VAL A 25 12.97 5.80 1.10
CA VAL A 25 12.34 6.20 -0.14
C VAL A 25 10.91 5.71 -0.17
N THR A 26 10.03 6.65 -0.46
CA THR A 26 8.59 6.46 -0.35
C THR A 26 7.99 6.69 -1.72
N LYS A 27 7.53 5.60 -2.34
CA LYS A 27 6.93 5.60 -3.68
C LYS A 27 5.46 5.98 -3.64
N ALA A 28 4.76 5.52 -2.60
CA ALA A 28 3.36 5.84 -2.37
C ALA A 28 3.00 5.79 -0.88
N VAL A 29 2.09 6.66 -0.44
CA VAL A 29 1.47 6.61 0.89
C VAL A 29 -0.01 6.85 0.79
N CYS A 30 -0.81 5.96 1.38
CA CYS A 30 -2.26 6.12 1.47
C CYS A 30 -2.70 6.49 2.88
N ALA A 31 -3.81 7.22 2.96
CA ALA A 31 -4.59 7.37 4.18
C ALA A 31 -5.33 6.06 4.51
N THR A 32 -6.11 6.10 5.59
CA THR A 32 -7.05 5.05 5.97
C THR A 32 -8.47 5.59 5.86
N ASP A 33 -9.38 4.83 5.24
CA ASP A 33 -10.75 5.26 5.01
C ASP A 33 -11.77 4.48 5.85
N PHE A 34 -12.80 5.20 6.26
CA PHE A 34 -13.80 4.71 7.20
C PHE A 34 -15.19 5.02 6.69
N ILE A 35 -16.01 3.96 6.56
CA ILE A 35 -17.44 4.11 6.27
C ILE A 35 -18.21 4.35 7.57
N GLU A 36 -17.80 3.66 8.64
CA GLU A 36 -18.22 3.91 10.02
C GLU A 36 -16.98 4.21 10.86
N PRO A 37 -17.09 4.92 12.01
CA PRO A 37 -15.92 5.34 12.79
C PRO A 37 -14.97 4.22 13.21
N TRP A 38 -15.47 2.98 13.27
CA TRP A 38 -14.76 1.76 13.66
C TRP A 38 -14.56 0.78 12.49
N LYS A 39 -15.16 1.04 11.31
CA LYS A 39 -15.19 0.10 10.18
C LYS A 39 -14.39 0.63 9.01
N TYR A 40 -13.32 -0.09 8.69
CA TYR A 40 -12.47 0.17 7.52
C TYR A 40 -13.24 -0.13 6.22
N TYR A 41 -13.12 0.72 5.19
CA TYR A 41 -13.91 0.59 3.97
C TYR A 41 -13.16 -0.08 2.82
N ASP A 42 -11.94 0.37 2.52
CA ASP A 42 -11.18 0.01 1.31
C ASP A 42 -10.50 -1.37 1.35
N THR A 43 -11.28 -2.39 1.69
CA THR A 43 -10.84 -3.78 1.79
C THR A 43 -10.47 -4.41 0.45
N PHE A 44 -10.90 -3.79 -0.66
CA PHE A 44 -10.62 -4.27 -2.00
C PHE A 44 -9.28 -3.75 -2.56
N ALA A 45 -8.97 -2.45 -2.41
CA ALA A 45 -7.68 -1.92 -2.86
C ALA A 45 -6.52 -2.32 -1.96
N THR A 46 -6.79 -2.44 -0.65
CA THR A 46 -5.72 -2.58 0.33
C THR A 46 -5.28 -4.03 0.44
N ARG A 47 -3.99 -4.24 0.19
CA ARG A 47 -3.34 -5.55 0.32
C ARG A 47 -2.18 -5.44 1.28
N ASP A 48 -2.06 -6.40 2.18
CA ASP A 48 -0.90 -6.47 3.05
C ASP A 48 0.40 -6.63 2.23
N THR A 49 1.56 -6.48 2.86
CA THR A 49 2.85 -6.58 2.13
C THR A 49 3.06 -7.96 1.45
N GLU A 50 2.40 -8.99 1.97
CA GLU A 50 2.43 -10.36 1.42
C GLU A 50 1.36 -10.57 0.30
N GLY A 51 0.54 -9.56 0.02
CA GLY A 51 -0.54 -9.58 -0.97
C GLY A 51 -1.87 -10.15 -0.47
N TYR A 52 -2.00 -10.53 0.81
CA TYR A 52 -3.27 -10.97 1.36
C TYR A 52 -4.29 -9.82 1.38
N SER A 53 -5.56 -10.18 1.22
CA SER A 53 -6.66 -9.27 1.56
C SER A 53 -6.66 -8.98 3.07
N LEU A 54 -7.33 -7.89 3.44
CA LEU A 54 -7.58 -7.60 4.85
C LEU A 54 -8.39 -8.72 5.53
N GLY A 55 -8.32 -8.75 6.86
CA GLY A 55 -9.24 -9.51 7.67
C GLY A 55 -10.62 -8.86 7.70
N VAL A 56 -11.42 -9.18 8.71
CA VAL A 56 -12.63 -8.40 8.97
C VAL A 56 -12.26 -6.92 9.20
N PRO A 57 -13.10 -5.97 8.75
CA PRO A 57 -12.78 -4.54 8.66
C PRO A 57 -12.81 -3.79 10.01
N ILE A 58 -12.33 -4.44 11.09
CA ILE A 58 -12.14 -3.86 12.41
C ILE A 58 -10.66 -3.91 12.79
N TYR A 59 -10.22 -3.01 13.65
CA TYR A 59 -8.80 -2.87 14.01
C TYR A 59 -8.19 -4.21 14.49
N PRO A 60 -6.96 -4.58 14.05
CA PRO A 60 -6.00 -3.80 13.24
C PRO A 60 -6.12 -4.02 11.73
N TRP A 61 -7.32 -4.37 11.24
CA TRP A 61 -7.73 -4.55 9.82
C TRP A 61 -7.03 -5.71 9.10
N PHE A 62 -5.71 -5.82 9.18
CA PHE A 62 -4.92 -6.90 8.62
C PHE A 62 -5.15 -8.21 9.36
N ALA A 63 -5.19 -9.30 8.60
CA ALA A 63 -5.31 -10.65 9.14
C ALA A 63 -4.00 -11.12 9.80
N ASN A 64 -4.10 -12.14 10.66
CA ASN A 64 -2.95 -12.76 11.29
C ASN A 64 -2.55 -14.05 10.54
N ILE A 65 -2.03 -13.89 9.33
CA ILE A 65 -1.61 -14.98 8.44
C ILE A 65 -0.25 -14.66 7.83
N GLY A 66 0.47 -15.68 7.37
CA GLY A 66 1.82 -15.51 6.82
C GLY A 66 2.79 -14.96 7.86
N HIS A 67 3.61 -13.98 7.49
CA HIS A 67 4.47 -13.24 8.41
C HIS A 67 3.74 -12.06 9.10
N ALA A 68 2.52 -11.73 8.68
CA ALA A 68 1.64 -10.73 9.29
C ALA A 68 2.35 -9.38 9.54
N VAL A 69 3.19 -8.97 8.59
CA VAL A 69 4.09 -7.81 8.75
C VAL A 69 3.29 -6.51 8.89
N SER A 70 2.33 -6.27 7.99
CA SER A 70 1.46 -5.09 8.02
C SER A 70 0.63 -5.04 9.31
N ARG A 71 0.13 -6.20 9.77
CA ARG A 71 -0.57 -6.30 11.06
C ARG A 71 0.34 -5.90 12.22
N ARG A 72 1.58 -6.40 12.25
CA ARG A 72 2.55 -6.06 13.30
C ARG A 72 2.90 -4.57 13.28
N ASP A 73 3.01 -3.96 12.09
CA ASP A 73 3.24 -2.53 11.96
C ASP A 73 2.09 -1.69 12.54
N VAL A 74 0.83 -2.07 12.29
CA VAL A 74 -0.33 -1.41 12.89
C VAL A 74 -0.36 -1.56 14.41
N LEU A 75 -0.12 -2.78 14.91
CA LEU A 75 -0.10 -3.05 16.36
C LEU A 75 1.06 -2.35 17.08
N ALA A 76 2.17 -2.14 16.39
CA ALA A 76 3.31 -1.36 16.88
C ALA A 76 3.08 0.16 16.79
N GLY A 77 1.93 0.62 16.26
CA GLY A 77 1.62 2.03 16.15
C GLY A 77 2.48 2.79 15.15
N LYS A 78 3.00 2.10 14.12
CA LYS A 78 3.82 2.75 13.08
C LYS A 78 2.98 3.67 12.21
N ASP A 79 3.57 4.78 11.80
CA ASP A 79 3.02 5.73 10.82
C ASP A 79 3.25 5.29 9.36
N ARG A 80 4.19 4.35 9.17
CA ARG A 80 4.52 3.73 7.87
C ARG A 80 4.25 2.23 7.95
N VAL A 81 2.99 1.86 7.79
CA VAL A 81 2.58 0.45 7.70
C VAL A 81 2.89 -0.05 6.30
N ARG A 82 3.78 -1.03 6.17
CA ARG A 82 4.15 -1.61 4.87
C ARG A 82 2.94 -2.31 4.25
N VAL A 83 2.63 -2.02 3.00
CA VAL A 83 1.52 -2.63 2.24
C VAL A 83 1.97 -2.85 0.79
N LYS A 84 1.33 -3.78 0.10
CA LYS A 84 1.60 -4.00 -1.34
C LYS A 84 0.79 -3.05 -2.22
N SER A 85 -0.41 -2.67 -1.76
CA SER A 85 -1.27 -1.68 -2.40
C SER A 85 -2.24 -1.07 -1.38
N CYS A 86 -2.70 0.15 -1.65
CA CYS A 86 -3.70 0.85 -0.87
C CYS A 86 -4.36 1.96 -1.71
N TRP A 87 -5.46 2.53 -1.22
CA TRP A 87 -6.03 3.76 -1.78
C TRP A 87 -6.52 4.68 -0.65
N GLY A 88 -7.35 4.14 0.23
CA GLY A 88 -7.69 4.73 1.54
C GLY A 88 -8.26 6.14 1.45
N GLY A 89 -9.02 6.45 0.39
CA GLY A 89 -9.69 7.74 0.11
C GLY A 89 -8.76 8.93 -0.18
N MET A 90 -7.48 8.84 0.13
CA MET A 90 -6.45 9.81 -0.24
C MET A 90 -5.11 9.10 -0.37
N VAL A 91 -4.40 9.33 -1.47
CA VAL A 91 -3.09 8.76 -1.76
C VAL A 91 -2.13 9.82 -2.27
N ALA A 92 -0.87 9.72 -1.87
CA ALA A 92 0.23 10.52 -2.37
C ALA A 92 1.24 9.59 -3.06
N PHE A 93 1.63 9.93 -4.28
CA PHE A 93 2.64 9.22 -5.03
C PHE A 93 3.89 10.08 -5.26
N ASP A 94 5.04 9.44 -5.45
CA ASP A 94 6.19 10.11 -6.04
C ASP A 94 5.87 10.50 -7.49
N GLY A 95 5.88 11.81 -7.77
CA GLY A 95 5.50 12.36 -9.06
C GLY A 95 6.43 11.94 -10.21
N SER A 96 7.65 11.51 -9.91
CA SER A 96 8.62 11.08 -10.93
C SER A 96 8.11 9.90 -11.78
N PHE A 97 7.28 9.02 -11.19
CA PHE A 97 6.66 7.91 -11.92
C PHE A 97 5.65 8.37 -12.98
N PHE A 98 5.11 9.57 -12.87
CA PHE A 98 4.05 10.10 -13.75
C PHE A 98 4.54 11.21 -14.67
N GLN A 99 5.85 11.48 -14.67
CA GLN A 99 6.46 12.50 -15.50
C GLN A 99 7.34 11.87 -16.58
N SER A 100 7.42 12.52 -17.74
CA SER A 100 8.37 12.11 -18.77
C SER A 100 9.80 12.23 -18.23
N PRO A 101 10.68 11.24 -18.45
CA PRO A 101 12.04 11.31 -17.97
C PRO A 101 12.74 12.52 -18.59
N THR A 102 13.23 13.44 -17.76
CA THR A 102 14.15 14.50 -18.21
C THR A 102 15.46 13.83 -18.68
N SER A 103 16.13 14.42 -19.68
CA SER A 103 17.34 13.86 -20.33
C SER A 103 18.47 13.46 -19.37
N SER A 104 18.50 13.99 -18.15
CA SER A 104 19.41 13.65 -17.05
C SER A 104 19.05 12.37 -16.27
N GLN A 105 17.82 11.85 -16.36
CA GLN A 105 17.36 10.61 -15.71
C GLN A 105 17.33 9.40 -16.64
N ALA A 106 17.47 9.61 -17.96
CA ALA A 106 17.52 8.54 -18.96
C ALA A 106 18.74 7.59 -18.81
N GLY A 107 19.70 7.93 -17.94
CA GLY A 107 20.83 7.08 -17.57
C GLY A 107 20.55 6.12 -16.40
N ALA A 108 19.56 6.42 -15.54
CA ALA A 108 19.25 5.63 -14.35
C ALA A 108 18.25 4.48 -14.63
N THR A 109 17.48 4.58 -15.71
CA THR A 109 16.55 3.51 -16.15
C THR A 109 17.24 2.40 -16.94
N LYS A 110 18.54 2.51 -17.22
CA LYS A 110 19.34 1.48 -17.92
C LYS A 110 19.98 0.46 -16.97
N GLY A 111 19.30 0.13 -15.87
CA GLY A 111 19.74 -0.86 -14.88
C GLY A 111 19.06 -2.21 -15.11
N ALA A 112 19.84 -3.18 -15.57
CA ALA A 112 19.46 -4.52 -16.02
C ALA A 112 18.50 -5.32 -15.13
N SER A 113 17.41 -5.83 -15.71
CA SER A 113 17.02 -7.25 -15.62
C SER A 113 15.98 -7.58 -16.71
N SER A 114 15.94 -8.83 -17.13
CA SER A 114 15.26 -9.40 -18.29
C SER A 114 13.72 -9.45 -18.20
N GLY A 115 13.07 -8.31 -18.02
CA GLY A 115 11.62 -8.11 -18.10
C GLY A 115 11.32 -6.80 -18.82
N LYS A 116 10.10 -6.62 -19.36
CA LYS A 116 9.71 -5.42 -20.12
C LYS A 116 10.16 -4.13 -19.41
N GLU A 117 10.94 -3.30 -20.11
CA GLU A 117 11.31 -1.96 -19.64
C GLU A 117 10.02 -1.16 -19.41
N VAL A 118 9.74 -0.81 -18.16
CA VAL A 118 8.52 -0.06 -17.83
C VAL A 118 8.65 1.34 -18.40
N GLN A 119 7.81 1.65 -19.39
CA GLN A 119 7.81 2.96 -20.04
C GLN A 119 7.18 4.00 -19.10
N LEU A 120 8.00 4.97 -18.68
CA LEU A 120 7.51 6.19 -18.06
C LEU A 120 6.98 7.16 -19.12
N PRO A 121 5.94 7.97 -18.83
CA PRO A 121 5.21 8.04 -17.56
C PRO A 121 4.22 6.89 -17.37
N LEU A 122 4.09 6.42 -16.12
CA LEU A 122 3.05 5.45 -15.74
C LEU A 122 1.66 6.05 -15.95
N LYS A 123 0.72 5.18 -16.35
CA LYS A 123 -0.69 5.55 -16.53
C LYS A 123 -1.56 4.61 -15.69
N PHE A 124 -2.59 5.18 -15.08
CA PHE A 124 -3.65 4.39 -14.49
C PHE A 124 -4.31 3.55 -15.58
N ARG A 125 -4.50 2.27 -15.30
CA ARG A 125 -5.12 1.30 -16.20
C ARG A 125 -6.11 0.45 -15.42
N SER A 126 -7.11 -0.06 -16.14
CA SER A 126 -8.08 -1.02 -15.61
C SER A 126 -7.72 -2.43 -16.07
N GLU A 127 -8.24 -3.41 -15.34
CA GLU A 127 -8.29 -4.78 -15.84
C GLU A 127 -9.25 -4.84 -17.05
N LYS A 128 -8.90 -5.62 -18.06
CA LYS A 128 -9.73 -5.81 -19.26
C LYS A 128 -10.75 -6.92 -19.07
N GLU A 129 -10.46 -7.86 -18.17
CA GLU A 129 -11.34 -8.97 -17.87
C GLU A 129 -12.68 -8.49 -17.26
N PRO A 130 -13.79 -9.18 -17.59
CA PRO A 130 -15.13 -8.77 -17.15
C PRO A 130 -15.39 -8.98 -15.65
N PHE A 131 -14.58 -9.80 -14.98
CA PHE A 131 -14.63 -9.97 -13.53
C PHE A 131 -13.61 -9.03 -12.93
N TRP A 132 -14.07 -8.06 -12.13
CA TRP A 132 -13.22 -7.07 -11.46
C TRP A 132 -12.29 -7.73 -10.44
N ASP A 133 -11.29 -8.45 -10.92
CA ASP A 133 -10.34 -9.19 -10.09
C ASP A 133 -9.22 -8.28 -9.55
N SER A 134 -9.02 -7.13 -10.19
CA SER A 134 -8.06 -6.12 -9.83
C SER A 134 -8.69 -4.72 -9.84
N SER A 135 -8.45 -3.93 -8.80
CA SER A 135 -8.74 -2.50 -8.83
C SER A 135 -7.63 -1.73 -9.53
N GLU A 136 -7.96 -0.62 -10.19
CA GLU A 136 -6.99 0.31 -10.78
C GLU A 136 -5.93 0.77 -9.77
N CYS A 137 -6.33 0.91 -8.51
CA CYS A 137 -5.44 1.26 -7.41
C CYS A 137 -4.48 0.13 -7.03
N CYS A 138 -4.78 -1.15 -7.27
CA CYS A 138 -3.80 -2.22 -7.15
C CYS A 138 -2.80 -2.20 -8.32
N LEU A 139 -3.30 -1.97 -9.54
CA LEU A 139 -2.49 -2.03 -10.77
C LEU A 139 -1.41 -0.95 -10.80
N ILE A 140 -1.73 0.29 -10.41
CA ILE A 140 -0.72 1.35 -10.38
C ILE A 140 0.42 1.07 -9.39
N HIS A 141 0.12 0.46 -8.24
CA HIS A 141 1.13 0.10 -7.26
C HIS A 141 2.03 -1.03 -7.78
N ALA A 142 1.47 -2.00 -8.51
CA ALA A 142 2.25 -3.02 -9.19
C ALA A 142 3.19 -2.41 -10.24
N ASP A 143 2.69 -1.48 -11.06
CA ASP A 143 3.49 -0.81 -12.10
C ASP A 143 4.65 0.01 -11.47
N ILE A 144 4.39 0.70 -10.34
CA ILE A 144 5.41 1.43 -9.56
C ILE A 144 6.48 0.47 -8.98
N MET A 145 6.07 -0.71 -8.52
CA MET A 145 7.01 -1.72 -8.01
C MET A 145 7.91 -2.27 -9.11
N THR A 146 7.38 -2.50 -10.31
CA THR A 146 8.15 -2.98 -11.46
C THR A 146 9.07 -1.89 -12.03
N ALA A 147 8.61 -0.63 -12.08
CA ALA A 147 9.38 0.49 -12.64
C ALA A 147 10.64 0.84 -11.84
N SER A 148 10.63 0.58 -10.53
CA SER A 148 11.75 0.88 -9.64
C SER A 148 12.00 -0.30 -8.71
N PRO A 149 12.85 -1.27 -9.10
CA PRO A 149 13.29 -2.29 -8.18
C PRO A 149 14.04 -1.65 -7.01
N ILE A 150 13.92 -2.24 -5.82
CA ILE A 150 14.44 -1.75 -4.54
C ILE A 150 15.92 -1.31 -4.60
N SER A 151 16.70 -1.83 -5.55
CA SER A 151 18.10 -1.46 -5.80
C SER A 151 18.33 -0.03 -6.31
N THR A 152 17.31 0.68 -6.79
CA THR A 152 17.50 2.06 -7.32
C THR A 152 17.56 3.13 -6.24
N PHE A 153 17.20 2.79 -4.99
CA PHE A 153 17.18 3.74 -3.89
C PHE A 153 18.24 3.36 -2.86
N THR A 154 19.22 4.25 -2.69
CA THR A 154 20.28 4.15 -1.70
C THR A 154 19.65 4.09 -0.31
N TYR A 155 19.59 2.90 0.28
CA TYR A 155 19.39 2.77 1.71
C TYR A 155 20.56 3.46 2.41
N PRO A 156 20.34 4.15 3.55
CA PRO A 156 21.47 4.62 4.35
C PRO A 156 22.39 3.43 4.62
N GLU A 157 23.71 3.63 4.50
CA GLU A 157 24.76 2.61 4.61
C GLU A 157 24.72 1.81 5.94
N HIS A 158 23.87 2.21 6.89
CA HIS A 158 23.68 1.60 8.20
C HIS A 158 22.57 0.53 8.29
N GLU A 159 21.82 0.23 7.22
CA GLU A 159 20.80 -0.83 7.23
C GLU A 159 21.36 -2.10 6.52
N ASP A 160 21.92 -3.03 7.31
CA ASP A 160 22.72 -4.18 6.83
C ASP A 160 22.02 -5.10 5.81
N GLN A 161 20.68 -5.05 5.67
CA GLN A 161 19.95 -5.70 4.59
C GLN A 161 18.66 -4.94 4.23
N PRO A 162 18.32 -4.78 2.94
CA PRO A 162 17.02 -4.24 2.53
C PRO A 162 15.92 -5.20 3.03
N ASP A 163 15.03 -4.68 3.86
CA ASP A 163 13.86 -5.40 4.33
C ASP A 163 13.04 -5.90 3.12
N LYS A 164 12.98 -7.24 2.96
CA LYS A 164 12.33 -7.90 1.82
C LYS A 164 10.87 -7.51 1.61
N TRP A 165 10.20 -7.03 2.66
CA TRP A 165 8.80 -6.63 2.65
C TRP A 165 8.59 -5.13 2.42
N ASP A 166 9.67 -4.37 2.30
CA ASP A 166 9.59 -2.93 2.09
C ASP A 166 9.68 -2.58 0.61
N THR A 167 8.51 -2.42 0.00
CA THR A 167 8.36 -2.04 -1.40
C THR A 167 8.44 -0.52 -1.62
N GLY A 168 8.52 0.28 -0.54
CA GLY A 168 8.37 1.74 -0.57
C GLY A 168 6.92 2.22 -0.62
N ILE A 169 5.95 1.33 -0.45
CA ILE A 169 4.50 1.64 -0.42
C ILE A 169 3.99 1.48 1.01
N TYR A 170 3.34 2.52 1.52
CA TYR A 170 2.88 2.54 2.92
C TYR A 170 1.43 2.99 3.06
N MET A 171 0.82 2.56 4.15
CA MET A 171 -0.42 3.12 4.66
C MET A 171 -0.13 3.87 5.95
N ASN A 172 -0.70 5.05 6.12
CA ASN A 172 -0.57 5.86 7.32
C ASN A 172 -1.86 5.79 8.18
N PRO A 173 -1.88 5.03 9.29
CA PRO A 173 -3.06 4.89 10.15
C PRO A 173 -3.49 6.17 10.88
N PHE A 174 -2.65 7.20 10.88
CA PHE A 174 -2.91 8.48 11.53
C PHE A 174 -3.64 9.47 10.61
N VAL A 175 -3.55 9.29 9.30
CA VAL A 175 -4.33 10.05 8.32
C VAL A 175 -5.62 9.29 8.05
N ARG A 176 -6.73 9.78 8.60
CA ARG A 176 -8.04 9.12 8.53
C ARG A 176 -9.05 9.97 7.78
N VAL A 177 -9.63 9.39 6.74
CA VAL A 177 -10.66 10.02 5.90
C VAL A 177 -11.97 9.26 6.02
N SER A 178 -13.08 9.92 5.68
CA SER A 178 -14.39 9.28 5.64
C SER A 178 -15.32 9.95 4.63
N TYR A 179 -16.33 9.19 4.23
CA TYR A 179 -17.33 9.61 3.25
C TYR A 179 -18.47 10.45 3.84
N SER A 180 -18.54 10.58 5.17
CA SER A 180 -19.59 11.35 5.84
C SER A 180 -19.02 12.21 6.96
N ALA A 181 -19.55 13.44 7.10
CA ALA A 181 -19.18 14.34 8.18
C ALA A 181 -19.49 13.75 9.57
N GLY A 182 -20.56 12.95 9.67
CA GLY A 182 -20.91 12.23 10.88
C GLY A 182 -19.84 11.22 11.29
N THR A 183 -19.40 10.39 10.35
CA THR A 183 -18.29 9.45 10.55
C THR A 183 -17.02 10.20 10.97
N GLN A 184 -16.65 11.25 10.23
CA GLN A 184 -15.43 12.04 10.51
C GLN A 184 -15.40 12.60 11.93
N LYS A 185 -16.54 13.10 12.44
CA LYS A 185 -16.66 13.65 13.79
C LYS A 185 -16.34 12.63 14.88
N TRP A 186 -16.65 11.34 14.65
CA TRP A 186 -16.51 10.28 15.65
C TRP A 186 -15.26 9.41 15.49
N ILE A 187 -14.55 9.50 14.36
CA ILE A 187 -13.31 8.72 14.12
C ILE A 187 -12.30 8.89 15.25
N TRP A 188 -12.10 10.11 15.73
CA TRP A 188 -11.17 10.38 16.82
C TRP A 188 -11.53 9.56 18.06
N LEU A 189 -12.81 9.49 18.43
CA LEU A 189 -13.23 8.72 19.60
C LEU A 189 -13.05 7.21 19.39
N ALA A 190 -13.47 6.70 18.23
CA ALA A 190 -13.31 5.28 17.89
C ALA A 190 -11.85 4.84 17.94
N LYS A 191 -10.93 5.69 17.47
CA LYS A 191 -9.48 5.45 17.52
C LYS A 191 -8.93 5.18 18.92
N HIS A 192 -9.51 5.78 19.97
CA HIS A 192 -9.02 5.57 21.34
C HIS A 192 -9.30 4.16 21.85
N PHE A 193 -10.38 3.55 21.38
CA PHE A 193 -10.86 2.25 21.85
C PHE A 193 -10.58 1.12 20.85
N GLU A 194 -10.14 1.44 19.64
CA GLU A 194 -10.04 0.45 18.56
C GLU A 194 -9.04 -0.68 18.88
N ALA A 195 -7.98 -0.40 19.65
CA ALA A 195 -6.96 -1.38 20.04
C ALA A 195 -7.55 -2.56 20.83
N LEU A 196 -8.68 -2.34 21.54
CA LEU A 196 -9.42 -3.37 22.26
C LEU A 196 -9.99 -4.45 21.32
N PHE A 197 -10.18 -4.14 20.03
CA PHE A 197 -10.68 -5.09 19.04
C PHE A 197 -9.60 -6.03 18.50
N SER A 198 -8.32 -5.86 18.86
CA SER A 198 -7.22 -6.69 18.32
C SER A 198 -7.38 -8.19 18.58
N ILE A 199 -7.85 -8.58 19.76
CA ILE A 199 -8.14 -9.97 20.15
C ILE A 199 -9.46 -10.45 19.53
N PRO A 200 -10.61 -9.74 19.68
CA PRO A 200 -11.84 -10.09 18.99
C PRO A 200 -11.66 -10.30 17.48
N GLN A 201 -10.91 -9.42 16.83
CA GLN A 201 -10.63 -9.49 15.39
C GLN A 201 -9.90 -10.77 15.00
N ALA A 202 -8.92 -11.21 15.80
CA ALA A 202 -8.20 -12.45 15.55
C ALA A 202 -9.13 -13.68 15.67
N ILE A 203 -10.03 -13.68 16.66
CA ILE A 203 -11.03 -14.73 16.85
C ILE A 203 -12.01 -14.74 15.68
N ILE A 204 -12.57 -13.59 15.32
CA ILE A 204 -13.54 -13.45 14.23
C ILE A 204 -12.93 -13.87 12.90
N ASN A 205 -11.69 -13.46 12.59
CA ASN A 205 -11.00 -13.88 11.38
C ASN A 205 -10.89 -15.40 11.27
N ARG A 206 -10.52 -16.06 12.38
CA ARG A 206 -10.40 -17.52 12.42
C ARG A 206 -11.75 -18.19 12.17
N LEU A 207 -12.82 -17.69 12.79
CA LEU A 207 -14.18 -18.22 12.62
C LEU A 207 -14.73 -17.96 11.20
N ALA A 208 -14.48 -16.77 10.65
CA ALA A 208 -14.96 -16.36 9.33
C ALA A 208 -14.07 -16.85 8.17
N ARG A 209 -12.96 -17.55 8.45
CA ARG A 209 -11.95 -17.98 7.46
C ARG A 209 -11.46 -16.80 6.60
N MET A 210 -11.13 -15.70 7.27
CA MET A 210 -10.52 -14.51 6.67
C MET A 210 -8.99 -14.54 6.88
N PRO A 211 -8.18 -14.11 5.90
CA PRO A 211 -8.56 -13.51 4.63
C PRO A 211 -9.03 -14.56 3.61
N ARG A 212 -9.82 -14.12 2.62
CA ARG A 212 -10.28 -15.01 1.54
C ARG A 212 -9.11 -15.43 0.66
N PHE A 213 -9.17 -16.65 0.13
CA PHE A 213 -8.19 -17.13 -0.83
C PHE A 213 -8.20 -16.25 -2.09
N ASN A 214 -7.02 -15.82 -2.52
CA ASN A 214 -6.81 -15.08 -3.76
C ASN A 214 -5.86 -15.89 -4.66
N PRO A 215 -6.32 -16.43 -5.80
CA PRO A 215 -5.49 -17.25 -6.67
C PRO A 215 -4.29 -16.46 -7.23
N ARG A 216 -4.50 -15.18 -7.55
CA ARG A 216 -3.50 -14.33 -8.21
C ARG A 216 -2.48 -13.69 -7.25
N ARG A 217 -2.55 -13.99 -5.95
CA ARG A 217 -1.72 -13.33 -4.91
C ARG A 217 -0.21 -13.48 -5.16
N ALA A 218 0.20 -14.69 -5.53
CA ALA A 218 1.60 -15.09 -5.64
C ALA A 218 2.09 -15.10 -7.10
N GLU A 219 1.29 -14.60 -8.03
CA GLU A 219 1.67 -14.54 -9.44
C GLU A 219 2.77 -13.49 -9.65
N VAL A 220 3.70 -13.82 -10.53
CA VAL A 220 4.85 -12.99 -10.89
C VAL A 220 4.78 -12.69 -12.39
N GLU A 221 5.25 -11.52 -12.79
CA GLU A 221 5.32 -11.13 -14.19
C GLU A 221 6.08 -12.18 -15.03
N GLY A 222 5.51 -12.55 -16.18
CA GLY A 222 6.08 -13.55 -17.08
C GLY A 222 5.81 -15.01 -16.70
N GLN A 223 5.17 -15.27 -15.55
CA GLN A 223 4.75 -16.61 -15.17
C GLN A 223 3.61 -17.09 -16.08
N VAL A 224 3.77 -18.28 -16.68
CA VAL A 224 2.69 -18.94 -17.40
C VAL A 224 1.76 -19.60 -16.39
N ILE A 225 0.53 -19.11 -16.31
CA ILE A 225 -0.54 -19.65 -15.45
C ILE A 225 -1.62 -20.29 -16.30
N GLN A 226 -2.29 -21.32 -15.75
CA GLN A 226 -3.51 -21.84 -16.34
C GLN A 226 -4.68 -21.05 -15.76
N ASP A 227 -5.39 -20.31 -16.61
CA ASP A 227 -6.54 -19.52 -16.22
C ASP A 227 -7.84 -20.04 -16.86
N LYS A 228 -8.98 -19.74 -16.21
CA LYS A 228 -10.32 -20.08 -16.70
C LYS A 228 -11.04 -18.82 -17.14
N LEU A 229 -11.03 -18.58 -18.45
CA LEU A 229 -11.69 -17.43 -19.06
C LEU A 229 -13.17 -17.73 -19.37
N TRP A 230 -14.01 -16.73 -19.18
CA TRP A 230 -15.41 -16.80 -19.62
C TRP A 230 -15.53 -16.28 -21.04
N ILE A 231 -15.71 -17.20 -21.98
CA ILE A 231 -15.87 -16.85 -23.40
C ILE A 231 -17.36 -16.68 -23.72
N SER A 232 -17.76 -15.46 -24.06
CA SER A 232 -19.12 -15.20 -24.54
C SER A 232 -19.32 -15.79 -25.93
N LEU A 233 -20.11 -16.86 -26.02
CA LEU A 233 -20.51 -17.48 -27.30
C LEU A 233 -21.27 -16.51 -28.24
N LYS A 234 -21.82 -15.41 -27.70
CA LYS A 234 -22.59 -14.42 -28.46
C LYS A 234 -21.74 -13.28 -29.01
N SER A 235 -20.57 -12.99 -28.42
CA SER A 235 -19.79 -11.81 -28.83
C SER A 235 -18.96 -12.05 -30.08
N GLY A 236 -18.74 -13.32 -30.47
CA GLY A 236 -17.96 -13.69 -31.65
C GLY A 236 -16.49 -13.24 -31.60
N LYS A 237 -16.00 -12.81 -30.44
CA LYS A 237 -14.62 -12.36 -30.22
C LYS A 237 -13.72 -13.55 -29.89
N SER A 238 -12.49 -13.53 -30.39
CA SER A 238 -11.46 -14.51 -29.99
C SER A 238 -11.04 -14.32 -28.53
N GLU A 239 -10.33 -15.31 -27.97
CA GLU A 239 -9.76 -15.25 -26.62
C GLU A 239 -8.81 -14.05 -26.43
N GLU A 240 -8.14 -13.60 -27.50
CA GLU A 240 -7.22 -12.46 -27.48
C GLU A 240 -7.93 -11.10 -27.59
N GLU A 241 -9.18 -11.09 -28.06
CA GLU A 241 -9.99 -9.90 -28.34
C GLU A 241 -11.00 -9.54 -27.23
N GLN A 242 -11.19 -10.44 -26.26
CA GLN A 242 -11.97 -10.20 -25.03
C GLN A 242 -11.10 -9.55 -23.97
#